data_AF-A0A948PQL8-F1
#
_entry.id   AF-A0A948PQL8-F1
#
_cell.length_a   1.000
_cell.length_b   1.000
_cell.length_c   1.000
_cell.angle_alpha   90.00
_cell.angle_beta   90.00
_cell.angle_gamma   90.00
#
_symmetry.space_group_name_H-M   'P 1'
#
loop_
_entity.id
_entity.type
_entity.pdbx_description
1 polymer ?
#
loop_
_entity_poly.entity_id
_entity_poly.type
_entity_poly.pdbx_seq_one_letter_code
_entity_poly.pdbx_strand_id
1 'polypeptide(L)'
;MTDISIIMLDKDLAELYGMETKQLTRQVRRNIGRFPADFMFQLTKEEFEILKSHFATSSWGGTRKLPYALTGQGVAMLSSVLNSERAILVNIQIMRTFTPLEQNASPFRMEMNAAIFFPEPKCLAF
;
A
#
# COMPACT_ATOMS: atom_id res chain seq x y z
N MET A 1 -15.68 -12.58 -18.08
CA MET A 1 -14.76 -11.50 -18.51
C MET A 1 -13.72 -11.39 -17.42
N THR A 2 -12.65 -12.19 -17.50
CA THR A 2 -11.58 -12.17 -16.49
C THR A 2 -10.74 -10.94 -16.77
N ASP A 3 -11.03 -9.85 -16.07
CA ASP A 3 -10.12 -8.71 -16.03
C ASP A 3 -8.73 -9.23 -15.63
N ILE A 4 -7.70 -8.87 -16.39
CA ILE A 4 -6.32 -9.23 -16.10
C ILE A 4 -5.97 -8.57 -14.77
N SER A 5 -6.12 -9.31 -13.68
CA SER A 5 -5.77 -8.84 -12.35
C SER A 5 -4.26 -8.78 -12.25
N ILE A 6 -3.72 -7.56 -12.15
CA ILE A 6 -2.30 -7.37 -11.85
C ILE A 6 -2.05 -7.90 -10.44
N ILE A 7 -1.21 -8.92 -10.33
CA ILE A 7 -0.77 -9.53 -9.08
C ILE A 7 0.75 -9.36 -8.99
N MET A 8 1.24 -8.84 -7.87
CA MET A 8 2.67 -8.65 -7.60
C MET A 8 3.08 -9.36 -6.31
N LEU A 9 4.27 -9.96 -6.30
CA LEU A 9 4.81 -10.58 -5.09
C LEU A 9 5.42 -9.51 -4.17
N ASP A 10 5.41 -9.80 -2.87
CA ASP A 10 6.04 -8.96 -1.85
C ASP A 10 7.54 -8.69 -2.12
N LYS A 11 8.24 -9.65 -2.72
CA LYS A 11 9.63 -9.50 -3.16
C LYS A 11 9.78 -8.44 -4.25
N ASP A 12 8.95 -8.50 -5.28
CA ASP A 12 9.02 -7.56 -6.41
C ASP A 12 8.64 -6.15 -5.97
N LEU A 13 7.65 -6.03 -5.08
CA LEU A 13 7.26 -4.75 -4.49
C LEU A 13 8.35 -4.18 -3.58
N ALA A 14 9.06 -5.03 -2.83
CA ALA A 14 10.17 -4.59 -2.01
C ALA A 14 11.29 -3.98 -2.88
N GLU A 15 11.62 -4.63 -4.00
CA GLU A 15 12.57 -4.12 -4.99
C GLU A 15 12.09 -2.81 -5.64
N LEU A 16 10.82 -2.78 -6.07
CA LEU A 16 10.19 -1.59 -6.65
C LEU A 16 10.28 -0.39 -5.70
N TYR A 17 9.96 -0.58 -4.42
CA TYR A 17 9.99 0.49 -3.41
C TYR A 17 11.38 0.73 -2.80
N GLY A 18 12.40 -0.03 -3.20
CA GLY A 18 13.78 0.13 -2.74
C GLY A 18 13.96 -0.20 -1.26
N MET A 19 13.24 -1.21 -0.75
CA MET A 19 13.28 -1.62 0.66
C MET A 19 13.42 -3.12 0.82
N GLU A 20 13.78 -3.57 2.02
CA GLU A 20 13.84 -5.00 2.31
C GLU A 20 12.43 -5.62 2.39
N THR A 21 12.25 -6.82 1.84
CA THR A 21 10.98 -7.58 1.90
C THR A 21 10.51 -7.75 3.34
N LYS A 22 11.44 -7.98 4.28
CA LYS A 22 11.12 -8.10 5.72
C LYS A 22 10.51 -6.82 6.30
N GLN A 23 10.99 -5.64 5.88
CA GLN A 23 10.44 -4.35 6.31
C GLN A 23 9.05 -4.13 5.72
N LEU A 24 8.86 -4.44 4.44
CA LEU A 24 7.56 -4.38 3.78
C LEU A 24 6.53 -5.27 4.51
N THR A 25 6.83 -6.55 4.72
CA THR A 25 5.94 -7.46 5.44
C THR A 25 5.65 -6.97 6.87
N ARG A 26 6.64 -6.36 7.54
CA ARG A 26 6.44 -5.81 8.90
C ARG A 26 5.44 -4.66 8.89
N GLN A 27 5.50 -3.77 7.90
CA GLN A 27 4.57 -2.64 7.79
C GLN A 27 3.14 -3.12 7.48
N VAL A 28 3.01 -4.08 6.57
CA VAL A 28 1.73 -4.74 6.27
C VAL A 28 1.13 -5.36 7.53
N ARG A 29 1.91 -6.15 8.28
CA ARG A 29 1.43 -6.81 9.51
C ARG A 29 0.98 -5.83 10.59
N ARG A 30 1.64 -4.68 10.70
CA ARG A 30 1.23 -3.60 11.63
C ARG A 30 -0.10 -2.96 11.22
N ASN A 31 -0.42 -2.98 9.93
CA ASN A 31 -1.59 -2.35 9.35
C ASN A 31 -2.56 -3.38 8.75
N ILE A 32 -2.58 -4.61 9.27
CA ILE A 32 -3.30 -5.72 8.64
C ILE A 32 -4.80 -5.44 8.47
N GLY A 33 -5.39 -4.62 9.35
CA GLY A 33 -6.78 -4.16 9.23
C GLY A 33 -7.09 -3.30 7.99
N ARG A 34 -6.06 -2.86 7.25
CA ARG A 34 -6.20 -2.16 5.96
C ARG A 34 -6.12 -3.09 4.75
N PHE A 35 -5.78 -4.36 4.95
CA PHE A 35 -5.57 -5.35 3.89
C PHE A 35 -6.63 -6.45 3.99
N PRO A 36 -7.81 -6.26 3.38
CA PRO A 36 -8.78 -7.33 3.22
C PRO A 36 -8.24 -8.44 2.30
N ALA A 37 -8.89 -9.62 2.32
CA ALA A 37 -8.38 -10.83 1.66
C ALA A 37 -8.29 -10.73 0.13
N ASP A 38 -9.05 -9.81 -0.47
CA ASP A 38 -9.02 -9.45 -1.90
C ASP A 38 -7.85 -8.52 -2.27
N PHE A 39 -7.23 -7.86 -1.28
CA PHE A 39 -6.08 -6.97 -1.51
C PHE A 39 -4.76 -7.73 -1.40
N MET A 40 -4.72 -8.71 -0.49
CA MET A 40 -3.52 -9.48 -0.23
C MET A 40 -3.88 -10.87 0.28
N PHE A 41 -3.16 -11.87 -0.21
CA PHE A 41 -3.22 -13.24 0.27
C PHE A 41 -1.83 -13.87 0.27
N GLN A 42 -1.65 -14.93 1.06
CA GLN A 42 -0.43 -15.70 1.04
C GLN A 42 -0.59 -16.85 0.05
N LEU A 43 0.39 -17.03 -0.83
CA LEU A 43 0.37 -18.14 -1.78
C LEU A 43 0.51 -19.48 -1.06
N THR A 44 -0.21 -20.48 -1.53
CA THR A 44 -0.02 -21.87 -1.13
C THR A 44 1.29 -22.42 -1.69
N LYS A 45 1.75 -23.57 -1.18
CA LYS A 45 2.96 -24.22 -1.72
C LYS A 45 2.75 -24.58 -3.19
N GLU A 46 1.58 -25.11 -3.49
CA GLU A 46 1.17 -25.55 -4.81
C GLU A 46 1.16 -24.38 -5.80
N GLU A 47 0.51 -23.26 -5.44
CA GLU A 47 0.51 -22.04 -6.26
C GLU A 47 1.91 -21.48 -6.46
N PHE A 48 2.76 -21.52 -5.42
CA PHE A 48 4.13 -21.05 -5.49
C PHE A 48 5.03 -21.94 -6.36
N GLU A 49 4.86 -23.27 -6.32
CA GLU A 49 5.56 -24.17 -7.23
C GLU A 49 5.14 -23.96 -8.70
N ILE A 50 3.85 -23.75 -8.95
CA ILE A 50 3.33 -23.40 -10.29
C ILE A 50 3.93 -22.07 -10.77
N LEU A 51 3.93 -21.04 -9.94
CA LEU A 51 4.54 -19.75 -10.27
C LEU A 51 6.04 -19.89 -10.59
N LYS A 52 6.80 -20.63 -9.78
CA LYS A 52 8.23 -20.85 -10.03
C LYS A 52 8.49 -21.60 -11.33
N SER A 53 7.68 -22.62 -11.65
CA SER A 53 7.85 -23.41 -12.87
C SER A 53 7.55 -22.58 -14.13
N HIS A 54 6.59 -21.65 -14.05
CA HIS A 54 6.26 -20.73 -15.14
C HIS A 54 7.30 -19.61 -15.32
N PHE A 55 7.89 -19.09 -14.23
CA PHE A 55 8.80 -17.93 -14.29
C PHE A 55 10.30 -18.28 -14.26
N ALA A 56 10.67 -19.55 -14.42
CA ALA A 56 12.05 -20.05 -14.49
C ALA A 56 13.01 -19.42 -13.44
N THR A 57 12.48 -19.08 -12.27
CA THR A 57 13.26 -18.39 -11.23
C THR A 57 14.05 -19.43 -10.45
N SER A 58 15.37 -19.34 -10.51
CA SER A 58 16.36 -20.31 -9.99
C SER A 58 15.97 -20.94 -8.64
N SER A 59 16.17 -22.26 -8.54
CA SER A 59 15.94 -23.14 -7.37
C SER A 59 16.89 -22.90 -6.18
N TRP A 60 17.48 -21.72 -6.06
CA TRP A 60 18.56 -21.46 -5.10
C TRP A 60 18.04 -20.75 -3.86
N GLY A 61 17.64 -21.56 -2.88
CA GLY A 61 17.28 -21.13 -1.55
C GLY A 61 15.78 -21.25 -1.32
N GLY A 62 15.34 -22.42 -0.87
CA GLY A 62 13.97 -22.65 -0.44
C GLY A 62 13.55 -21.57 0.55
N THR A 63 12.72 -20.64 0.09
CA THR A 63 12.17 -19.60 0.94
C THR A 63 11.39 -20.31 2.04
N ARG A 64 11.88 -20.25 3.29
CA ARG A 64 11.22 -20.86 4.45
C ARG A 64 9.82 -20.28 4.71
N LYS A 65 9.46 -19.19 4.03
CA LYS A 65 8.17 -18.52 4.11
C LYS A 65 7.58 -18.37 2.70
N LEU A 66 6.31 -18.73 2.57
CA LEU A 66 5.55 -18.49 1.35
C LEU A 66 5.38 -16.97 1.17
N PRO A 67 5.63 -16.43 -0.03
CA PRO A 67 5.49 -15.00 -0.30
C PRO A 67 4.03 -14.56 -0.23
N TYR A 68 3.83 -13.28 0.07
CA TYR A 68 2.53 -12.64 -0.10
C TYR A 68 2.35 -12.17 -1.55
N ALA A 69 1.15 -12.36 -2.07
CA ALA A 69 0.70 -11.81 -3.34
C ALA A 69 -0.25 -10.64 -3.06
N LEU A 70 -0.04 -9.53 -3.76
CA LEU A 70 -0.84 -8.32 -3.65
C LEU A 70 -1.49 -8.00 -4.99
N THR A 71 -2.78 -7.67 -4.96
CA THR A 71 -3.51 -7.19 -6.13
C THR A 71 -3.21 -5.71 -6.40
N GLY A 72 -3.58 -5.16 -7.55
CA GLY A 72 -3.41 -3.73 -7.84
C GLY A 72 -3.99 -2.80 -6.76
N GLN A 73 -5.14 -3.17 -6.17
CA GLN A 73 -5.74 -2.46 -5.05
C GLN A 73 -4.89 -2.60 -3.77
N GLY A 74 -4.36 -3.79 -3.50
CA GLY A 74 -3.41 -4.02 -2.41
C GLY A 74 -2.12 -3.21 -2.56
N VAL A 75 -1.63 -3.02 -3.79
CA VAL A 75 -0.45 -2.21 -4.08
C VAL A 75 -0.73 -0.73 -3.83
N ALA A 76 -1.91 -0.25 -4.22
CA ALA A 76 -2.34 1.11 -3.90
C ALA A 76 -2.42 1.32 -2.38
N MET A 77 -3.04 0.38 -1.65
CA MET A 77 -3.10 0.42 -0.19
C MET A 77 -1.70 0.38 0.43
N LEU A 78 -0.80 -0.46 -0.08
CA LEU A 78 0.58 -0.57 0.37
C LEU A 78 1.31 0.77 0.26
N SER A 79 1.14 1.50 -0.85
CA SER A 79 1.78 2.81 -1.05
C SER A 79 1.38 3.84 0.03
N SER A 80 0.17 3.73 0.61
CA SER A 80 -0.31 4.61 1.68
C SER A 80 0.27 4.28 3.07
N VAL A 81 0.80 3.07 3.24
CA VAL A 81 1.34 2.56 4.52
C VAL A 81 2.85 2.67 4.59
N LEU A 82 3.52 2.62 3.44
CA LEU A 82 4.98 2.69 3.35
C LEU A 82 5.49 4.14 3.43
N ASN A 83 6.65 4.31 4.07
CA ASN A 83 7.33 5.60 4.23
C ASN A 83 8.59 5.75 3.35
N SER A 84 8.76 4.92 2.32
CA SER A 84 9.88 5.11 1.38
C SER A 84 9.56 6.24 0.40
N GLU A 85 10.59 6.94 -0.07
CA GLU A 85 10.45 8.05 -1.03
C GLU A 85 9.65 7.62 -2.27
N ARG A 86 9.93 6.42 -2.80
CA ARG A 86 9.19 5.84 -3.93
C ARG A 86 7.72 5.59 -3.60
N ALA A 87 7.41 5.06 -2.41
CA ALA A 87 6.03 4.81 -2.00
C ALA A 87 5.23 6.10 -1.82
N ILE A 88 5.86 7.14 -1.28
CA ILE A 88 5.26 8.47 -1.14
C ILE A 88 4.90 9.02 -2.53
N LEU A 89 5.81 8.93 -3.50
CA LEU A 89 5.55 9.40 -4.87
C LEU A 89 4.40 8.63 -5.53
N VAL A 90 4.38 7.29 -5.40
CA VAL A 90 3.30 6.46 -5.93
C VAL A 90 1.96 6.81 -5.30
N ASN A 91 1.90 6.97 -3.97
CA ASN A 91 0.68 7.36 -3.28
C ASN A 91 0.18 8.74 -3.74
N ILE A 92 1.08 9.72 -3.91
CA ILE A 92 0.73 11.04 -4.47
C ILE A 92 0.15 10.91 -5.88
N GLN A 93 0.76 10.08 -6.74
CA GLN A 93 0.28 9.85 -8.10
C GLN A 93 -1.11 9.21 -8.10
N ILE A 94 -1.32 8.18 -7.28
CA ILE A 94 -2.62 7.54 -7.07
C ILE A 94 -3.66 8.59 -6.69
N MET A 95 -3.40 9.39 -5.65
CA MET A 95 -4.33 10.43 -5.20
C MET A 95 -4.61 11.47 -6.30
N ARG A 96 -3.60 11.90 -7.06
CA ARG A 96 -3.78 12.83 -8.20
C ARG A 96 -4.65 12.25 -9.31
N THR A 97 -4.59 10.95 -9.56
CA THR A 97 -5.45 10.31 -10.58
C THR A 97 -6.92 10.23 -10.16
N PHE A 98 -7.18 10.14 -8.86
CA PHE A 98 -8.55 10.06 -8.32
C PHE A 98 -9.12 11.40 -7.85
N THR A 99 -8.28 12.44 -7.75
CA THR A 99 -8.74 13.81 -7.52
C THR A 99 -9.23 14.36 -8.85
N PRO A 100 -10.52 14.72 -9.00
CA PRO A 100 -10.98 15.46 -10.16
C PRO A 100 -10.08 16.68 -10.35
N LEU A 101 -9.71 17.02 -11.59
CA LEU A 101 -9.05 18.28 -11.87
C LEU A 101 -9.99 19.40 -11.39
N GLU A 102 -9.81 19.90 -10.16
CA GLU A 102 -10.41 21.15 -9.70
C GLU A 102 -9.73 22.34 -10.40
N GLN A 103 -9.64 22.29 -11.74
CA GLN A 103 -9.19 23.41 -12.56
C GLN A 103 -10.34 24.34 -12.94
N ASN A 104 -11.57 24.08 -12.47
CA ASN A 104 -12.71 24.98 -12.62
C ASN A 104 -13.37 25.41 -11.29
N ALA A 105 -12.75 25.16 -10.15
CA ALA A 105 -13.23 25.63 -8.85
C ALA A 105 -12.14 26.38 -8.08
N SER A 106 -11.83 27.60 -8.53
CA SER A 106 -11.30 28.60 -7.59
C SER A 106 -12.51 29.34 -6.97
N PRO A 107 -12.54 29.62 -5.65
CA PRO A 107 -11.37 29.88 -4.82
C PRO A 107 -11.47 29.21 -3.43
N PHE A 108 -10.82 28.06 -3.21
CA PHE A 108 -10.48 27.62 -1.85
C PHE A 108 -9.24 28.38 -1.33
N ARG A 109 -9.39 29.69 -1.27
CA ARG A 109 -8.77 30.54 -0.26
C ARG A 109 -9.75 30.54 0.92
N MET A 110 -9.79 29.44 1.66
CA MET A 110 -10.45 29.40 2.96
C MET A 110 -9.41 29.01 3.99
N GLU A 111 -8.84 30.07 4.54
CA GLU A 111 -8.17 30.21 5.82
C GLU A 111 -7.98 28.90 6.61
N MET A 112 -6.70 28.54 6.78
CA MET A 112 -6.23 27.86 7.98
C MET A 112 -6.70 28.64 9.22
N ASN A 113 -7.91 28.35 9.71
CA ASN A 113 -8.31 28.73 11.06
C ASN A 113 -8.04 27.54 11.97
N ALA A 114 -6.98 27.69 12.76
CA ALA A 114 -6.42 26.77 13.74
C ALA A 114 -7.33 26.48 14.95
N ALA A 115 -8.65 26.50 14.78
CA ALA A 115 -9.63 26.39 15.87
C ALA A 115 -10.18 24.97 16.10
N ILE A 116 -9.81 23.98 15.29
CA ILE A 116 -10.42 22.63 15.36
C ILE A 116 -9.53 21.62 16.15
N PHE A 117 -8.29 21.96 16.51
CA PHE A 117 -7.38 20.98 17.13
C PHE A 117 -7.22 21.05 18.66
N PHE A 118 -7.91 21.94 19.37
CA PHE A 118 -7.90 21.90 20.85
C PHE A 118 -9.24 22.36 21.42
N PRO A 119 -10.17 21.43 21.76
CA PRO A 119 -11.10 21.71 22.84
C PRO A 119 -10.39 21.47 24.18
N GLU A 120 -10.80 22.26 25.17
CA GLU A 120 -10.52 22.23 26.61
C GLU A 120 -9.47 23.24 27.12
N PRO A 121 -9.68 23.87 28.30
CA PRO A 121 -10.73 23.63 29.29
C PRO A 121 -11.67 24.82 29.50
N LYS A 122 -12.94 24.55 29.86
CA LYS A 122 -13.78 25.57 30.51
C LYS A 122 -13.21 25.89 31.89
N CYS A 123 -12.42 26.96 31.98
CA CYS A 123 -12.16 27.61 33.26
C CYS A 123 -13.41 28.38 33.69
N LEU A 124 -13.97 27.97 34.83
CA LEU A 124 -14.90 28.73 35.65
C LEU A 124 -14.33 30.12 35.95
N ALA A 125 -15.13 31.16 35.78
CA ALA A 125 -14.88 32.48 36.36
C ALA A 125 -16.23 33.17 36.67
N PHE A 126 -16.56 33.13 37.97
CA PHE A 126 -17.40 34.00 38.79
C PHE A 126 -18.87 34.22 38.42
#